data_AF-A0A6B2LTP0-F1
#
_entry.id   AF-A0A6B2LTP0-F1
#
_cell.length_a   1.000
_cell.length_b   1.000
_cell.length_c   1.000
_cell.angle_alpha   90.00
_cell.angle_beta   90.00
_cell.angle_gamma   90.00
#
_symmetry.space_group_name_H-M   'P 1'
#
loop_
_entity.id
_entity.type
_entity.pdbx_description
1 polymer ?
#
loop_
_entity_poly.entity_id
_entity_poly.type
_entity_poly.pdbx_seq_one_letter_code
_entity_poly.pdbx_strand_id
1 'polypeptide(L)'
;MTTYFPATEGYGVAPQTFPESNLESIDFSVTFVVLEKDVPVFFLEVKAPANLRMIARRQSADAQMRSRFHSILNQCPLEELHGICAFGTHIATM
;
A
#
# COMPACT_ATOMS: atom_id res chain seq x y z
N MET A 1 -19.16 0.33 -16.38
CA MET A 1 -18.22 -0.16 -15.34
C MET A 1 -17.08 0.83 -15.32
N THR A 2 -16.85 1.50 -14.18
CA THR A 2 -15.81 2.52 -14.06
C THR A 2 -14.53 1.83 -13.61
N THR A 3 -13.43 2.03 -14.34
CA THR A 3 -12.11 1.47 -14.03
C THR A 3 -11.21 2.61 -13.59
N TYR A 4 -10.63 2.52 -12.40
CA TYR A 4 -9.64 3.47 -11.90
C TYR A 4 -8.23 2.92 -12.16
N PHE A 5 -7.29 3.78 -12.56
CA PHE A 5 -5.91 3.42 -12.93
C PHE A 5 -5.82 2.38 -14.07
N PRO A 6 -6.44 2.61 -15.24
CA PRO A 6 -6.36 1.67 -16.35
C PRO A 6 -4.92 1.49 -16.85
N ALA A 7 -4.53 0.25 -17.13
CA ALA A 7 -3.18 -0.11 -17.57
C ALA A 7 -2.74 0.58 -18.88
N THR A 8 -3.68 1.14 -19.64
CA THR A 8 -3.44 1.84 -20.91
C THR A 8 -3.02 3.30 -20.75
N GLU A 9 -3.16 3.89 -19.56
CA GLU A 9 -2.88 5.31 -19.31
C GLU A 9 -1.44 5.60 -18.87
N GLY A 10 -0.57 4.57 -18.84
CA GLY A 10 0.86 4.75 -18.64
C GLY A 10 1.29 4.95 -17.19
N TYR A 11 0.48 4.51 -16.22
CA TYR A 11 0.85 4.52 -14.80
C TYR A 11 2.10 3.66 -14.54
N GLY A 12 3.02 4.19 -13.73
CA GLY A 12 4.15 3.43 -13.20
C GLY A 12 3.78 2.69 -11.92
N VAL A 13 4.37 1.51 -11.70
CA VAL A 13 4.26 0.79 -10.41
C VAL A 13 5.66 0.59 -9.85
N ALA A 14 5.91 1.17 -8.68
CA ALA A 14 7.19 1.09 -7.98
C ALA A 14 7.07 0.22 -6.72
N PRO A 15 7.58 -1.04 -6.73
CA PRO A 15 7.66 -1.85 -5.52
C PRO A 15 8.75 -1.30 -4.60
N GLN A 16 8.40 -1.11 -3.34
CA GLN A 16 9.27 -0.64 -2.27
C GLN A 16 9.24 -1.66 -1.14
N THR A 17 10.41 -2.00 -0.61
CA THR A 17 10.54 -2.88 0.55
C THR A 17 11.04 -2.05 1.71
N PHE A 18 10.34 -2.14 2.83
CA PHE A 18 10.73 -1.46 4.05
C PHE A 18 11.04 -2.50 5.11
N PRO A 19 12.21 -2.45 5.75
CA PRO A 19 12.39 -3.16 7.00
C PRO A 19 11.43 -2.53 8.01
N GLU A 20 10.53 -3.31 8.61
CA GLU A 20 9.77 -2.81 9.76
C GLU A 20 10.77 -2.39 10.83
N SER A 21 10.68 -1.15 11.31
CA SER A 21 11.67 -0.51 12.18
C SER A 21 11.74 -1.08 13.60
N ASN A 22 11.17 -2.26 13.84
CA ASN A 22 11.32 -3.01 15.08
C ASN A 22 12.08 -4.31 14.76
N LEU A 23 13.27 -4.43 15.35
CA LEU A 23 14.17 -5.59 15.28
C LEU A 23 13.55 -6.93 15.77
N GLU A 24 12.26 -6.95 16.10
CA GLU A 24 11.50 -8.13 16.55
C GLU A 24 10.42 -8.59 15.55
N SER A 25 10.20 -7.88 14.43
CA SER A 25 9.19 -8.30 13.44
C SER A 25 9.82 -8.83 12.17
N ILE A 26 9.79 -10.16 12.03
CA ILE A 26 9.87 -10.85 10.74
C ILE A 26 8.56 -10.60 10.00
N ASP A 27 8.30 -9.35 9.64
CA ASP A 27 7.16 -8.96 8.82
C ASP A 27 7.65 -7.98 7.77
N PHE A 28 7.90 -8.50 6.57
CA PHE A 28 8.22 -7.67 5.42
C PHE A 28 6.92 -7.18 4.80
N SER A 29 6.71 -5.86 4.79
CA SER A 29 5.68 -5.26 3.96
C SER A 29 6.27 -4.94 2.59
N VAL A 30 5.58 -5.37 1.54
CA VAL A 30 5.83 -4.88 0.18
C VAL A 30 4.84 -3.75 -0.06
N THR A 31 5.34 -2.56 -0.34
CA THR A 31 4.51 -1.42 -0.72
C THR A 31 4.62 -1.20 -2.22
N PHE A 32 3.52 -1.22 -2.94
CA PHE A 32 3.45 -0.82 -4.33
C PHE A 32 2.91 0.60 -4.39
N VAL A 33 3.67 1.52 -4.96
CA VAL A 33 3.20 2.89 -5.21
C VAL A 33 2.88 3.03 -6.69
N VAL A 34 1.66 3.46 -7.00
CA VAL A 34 1.25 3.78 -8.36
C VAL A 34 1.53 5.26 -8.61
N LEU A 35 2.25 5.52 -9.69
CA LEU A 35 2.77 6.83 -10.07
C LEU A 35 2.12 7.29 -11.38
N GLU A 36 1.72 8.56 -11.42
CA GLU A 36 1.40 9.27 -12.65
C GLU A 36 2.39 10.41 -12.81
N LYS A 37 3.16 10.42 -13.92
CA LYS A 37 4.23 11.42 -14.16
C LYS A 37 5.18 11.59 -12.96
N ASP A 38 5.61 10.47 -12.38
CA ASP A 38 6.48 10.38 -11.19
C ASP A 38 5.86 10.89 -9.87
N VAL A 39 4.56 11.15 -9.85
CA VAL A 39 3.83 11.62 -8.66
C VAL A 39 2.91 10.50 -8.14
N PRO A 40 2.91 10.21 -6.82
CA PRO A 40 2.10 9.13 -6.26
C PRO A 40 0.61 9.46 -6.25
N VAL A 41 -0.18 8.56 -6.84
CA VAL A 41 -1.65 8.69 -6.95
C VAL A 41 -2.40 7.58 -6.19
N PHE A 42 -1.71 6.48 -5.88
CA PHE A 42 -2.26 5.37 -5.10
C PHE A 42 -1.13 4.56 -4.47
N PHE A 43 -1.41 3.86 -3.37
CA PHE A 43 -0.47 2.88 -2.82
C PHE A 43 -1.16 1.64 -2.25
N LEU A 44 -0.47 0.50 -2.34
CA LEU A 44 -0.90 -0.79 -1.83
C LEU A 44 0.17 -1.34 -0.90
N GLU A 45 -0.18 -1.60 0.35
CA GLU A 45 0.66 -2.39 1.26
C GLU A 45 0.20 -3.85 1.29
N VAL A 46 1.14 -4.76 1.09
CA VAL A 46 0.91 -6.21 1.19
C VAL A 46 1.62 -6.74 2.42
N LYS A 47 0.88 -7.45 3.26
CA LYS A 47 1.34 -8.09 4.49
C LYS A 47 1.12 -9.60 4.43
N ALA A 48 1.83 -10.34 5.28
CA ALA A 48 1.65 -11.78 5.34
C ALA A 48 0.19 -12.17 5.68
N PRO A 49 -0.41 -13.18 5.02
CA PRO A 49 -1.76 -13.62 5.31
C PRO A 49 -1.98 -14.01 6.78
N ALA A 50 -0.94 -14.57 7.42
CA ALA A 50 -0.98 -15.00 8.82
C ALA A 50 -1.29 -13.85 9.79
N ASN A 51 -0.89 -12.62 9.44
CA ASN A 51 -1.07 -11.44 10.27
C ASN A 51 -2.53 -11.03 10.43
N LEU A 52 -3.40 -11.40 9.48
CA LEU A 52 -4.83 -11.10 9.55
C LEU A 52 -5.47 -11.71 10.81
N ARG A 53 -4.96 -12.87 11.26
CA ARG A 53 -5.46 -13.58 12.43
C ARG A 53 -5.02 -12.97 13.76
N MET A 54 -4.04 -12.06 13.75
CA MET A 54 -3.45 -11.46 14.94
C MET A 54 -3.95 -10.02 15.11
N ILE A 55 -4.72 -9.74 16.18
CA ILE A 55 -5.26 -8.40 16.44
C ILE A 55 -4.15 -7.34 16.49
N ALA A 56 -3.05 -7.63 17.20
CA ALA A 56 -1.91 -6.73 17.29
C ALA A 56 -1.31 -6.39 15.91
N ARG A 57 -1.17 -7.39 15.02
CA ARG A 57 -0.63 -7.17 13.68
C ARG A 57 -1.57 -6.34 12.80
N ARG A 58 -2.89 -6.51 12.94
CA ARG A 58 -3.87 -5.65 12.25
C ARG A 58 -3.78 -4.20 12.71
N GLN A 59 -3.60 -3.96 14.01
CA GLN A 59 -3.40 -2.62 14.56
C GLN A 59 -2.09 -1.99 14.07
N SER A 60 -0.99 -2.75 14.07
CA SER A 60 0.28 -2.29 13.51
C SER A 60 0.17 -1.98 12.01
N ALA A 61 -0.59 -2.78 11.25
CA ALA A 61 -0.82 -2.55 9.83
C ALA A 61 -1.58 -1.24 9.56
N ASP A 62 -2.63 -0.98 10.32
CA ASP A 62 -3.40 0.26 10.25
C ASP A 62 -2.55 1.48 10.64
N ALA A 63 -1.71 1.37 11.68
CA ALA A 63 -0.78 2.44 12.05
C ALA A 63 0.26 2.73 10.93
N GLN A 64 0.80 1.67 10.31
CA GLN A 64 1.73 1.81 9.17
C GLN A 64 1.05 2.47 7.96
N MET A 65 -0.17 2.05 7.62
CA MET A 65 -0.96 2.67 6.54
C MET A 65 -1.16 4.17 6.76
N ARG A 66 -1.51 4.60 7.98
CA ARG A 66 -1.65 6.02 8.30
C ARG A 66 -0.33 6.77 8.19
N SER A 67 0.76 6.19 8.71
CA SER A 67 2.09 6.79 8.59
C SER A 67 2.48 6.97 7.11
N ARG A 68 2.24 5.94 6.29
CA ARG A 68 2.49 5.98 4.85
C ARG A 68 1.64 7.03 4.15
N PHE A 69 0.35 7.06 4.46
CA PHE A 69 -0.58 8.05 3.93
C PHE A 69 -0.07 9.47 4.18
N HIS A 70 0.29 9.79 5.42
CA HIS A 70 0.84 11.11 5.76
C HIS A 70 2.14 11.44 5.03
N SER A 71 3.01 10.45 4.78
CA SER A 71 4.26 10.67 4.04
C SER A 71 4.06 10.96 2.55
N ILE A 72 2.96 10.48 1.96
CA ILE A 72 2.70 10.56 0.52
C ILE A 72 1.67 11.65 0.18
N LEU A 73 0.73 11.95 1.08
CA LEU A 73 -0.42 12.81 0.82
C LEU A 73 -0.06 14.14 0.17
N ASN A 74 0.97 14.83 0.67
CA ASN A 74 1.38 16.14 0.15
C ASN A 74 1.98 16.10 -1.26
N GLN A 75 2.30 14.91 -1.75
CA GLN A 75 2.80 14.70 -3.11
C GLN A 75 1.65 14.35 -4.06
N CYS A 76 0.52 13.83 -3.57
CA CYS A 76 -0.59 13.41 -4.43
C CYS A 76 -1.22 14.60 -5.15
N PRO A 77 -1.37 14.57 -6.49
CA PRO A 77 -1.98 15.65 -7.25
C PRO A 77 -3.51 15.57 -7.26
N LEU A 78 -4.08 14.47 -6.77
CA LEU A 78 -5.52 14.23 -6.71
C LEU A 78 -6.11 14.88 -5.45
N GLU A 79 -7.40 15.21 -5.49
CA GLU A 79 -8.15 15.70 -4.31
C GLU A 79 -8.15 14.67 -3.16
N GLU A 80 -8.07 13.38 -3.51
CA GLU A 80 -8.02 12.28 -2.56
C GLU A 80 -6.90 11.30 -2.95
N LEU A 81 -6.03 10.98 -1.99
CA LEU A 81 -5.11 9.86 -2.09
C LEU A 81 -5.83 8.58 -1.64
N HIS A 82 -5.78 7.52 -2.43
CA HIS A 82 -6.30 6.23 -2.02
C HIS A 82 -5.16 5.27 -1.64
N GLY A 83 -5.42 4.44 -0.63
CA GLY A 83 -4.48 3.43 -0.18
C GLY A 83 -5.19 2.14 0.26
N ILE A 84 -4.60 0.99 -0.02
CA ILE A 84 -5.12 -0.32 0.38
C ILE A 84 -4.07 -1.05 1.22
N CYS A 85 -4.51 -1.74 2.27
CA CYS A 85 -3.71 -2.75 2.95
C CYS A 85 -4.33 -4.13 2.72
N ALA A 86 -3.55 -5.04 2.16
CA ALA A 86 -3.95 -6.41 1.88
C ALA A 86 -3.16 -7.40 2.72
N PHE A 87 -3.84 -8.44 3.19
CA PHE A 87 -3.22 -9.56 3.89
C PHE A 87 -3.18 -10.76 2.93
N GLY A 88 -2.01 -10.97 2.34
CA GLY A 88 -1.80 -11.90 1.24
C GLY A 88 -1.86 -11.25 -0.14
N THR A 89 -1.74 -12.08 -1.16
CA THR A 89 -1.53 -11.63 -2.56
C THR A 89 -2.82 -11.49 -3.37
N HIS A 90 -3.98 -11.69 -2.75
CA HIS A 90 -5.27 -11.71 -3.44
C HIS A 90 -6.19 -10.62 -2.84
N ILE A 91 -6.47 -9.59 -3.63
CA ILE A 91 -7.34 -8.44 -3.24
C ILE A 91 -8.69 -8.49 -3.96
N ALA A 92 -8.71 -9.08 -5.16
CA ALA A 92 -9.93 -9.40 -5.89
C ALA A 92 -9.69 -10.73 -6.61
N THR A 93 -10.59 -11.68 -6.44
CA THR A 93 -10.66 -12.90 -7.26
C THR A 93 -11.55 -12.61 -8.46
N MET A 94 -11.04 -12.88 -9.67
CA MET A 94 -11.86 -12.96 -10.88
C MET A 94 -12.80 -14.15 -10.81
#